data_AF-A0A392TLY0-F1
#
_entry.id   AF-A0A392TLY0-F1
#
_cell.length_a   1.000
_cell.length_b   1.000
_cell.length_c   1.000
_cell.angle_alpha   90.00
_cell.angle_beta   90.00
_cell.angle_gamma   90.00
#
_symmetry.space_group_name_H-M   'P 1'
#
loop_
_entity.id
_entity.type
_entity.pdbx_description
1 polymer ?
#
loop_
_entity_poly.entity_id
_entity_poly.type
_entity_poly.pdbx_seq_one_letter_code
_entity_poly.pdbx_strand_id
1 'polypeptide(L)' 'MHDLIQDIGREIVRKELASNPGERSRLWSYNDVLDVLKGNL' A
#
# COMPACT_ATOMS: atom_id res chain seq x y z
N MET A 1 -6.59 -7.54 17.16
CA MET A 1 -5.89 -6.28 16.87
C MET A 1 -6.96 -5.27 16.52
N HIS A 2 -7.27 -4.30 17.39
CA HIS A 2 -8.41 -3.40 17.20
C HIS A 2 -8.45 -2.84 15.78
N ASP A 3 -9.60 -2.92 15.12
CA ASP A 3 -9.80 -2.51 13.72
C ASP A 3 -9.21 -1.13 13.44
N LEU A 4 -9.38 -0.21 14.40
CA LEU A 4 -8.83 1.15 14.37
C LEU A 4 -7.30 1.18 14.23
N ILE A 5 -6.56 0.33 14.95
CA ILE A 5 -5.09 0.30 14.86
C ILE A 5 -4.67 -0.25 13.49
N GLN A 6 -5.43 -1.21 12.95
CA GLN A 6 -5.16 -1.75 11.62
C GLN A 6 -5.42 -0.70 10.53
N ASP A 7 -6.49 0.08 10.64
CA ASP A 7 -6.80 1.19 9.75
C ASP A 7 -5.72 2.27 9.79
N ILE A 8 -5.29 2.66 11.00
CA ILE A 8 -4.20 3.64 11.17
C ILE A 8 -2.92 3.13 10.50
N GLY A 9 -2.57 1.86 10.72
CA GLY A 9 -1.41 1.25 10.07
C GLY A 9 -1.48 1.25 8.55
N ARG A 10 -2.67 0.98 7.98
CA ARG A 10 -2.91 1.04 6.53
C ARG A 10 -2.77 2.46 5.98
N GLU A 11 -3.32 3.45 6.68
CA GLU A 11 -3.28 4.86 6.25
C GLU A 11 -1.88 5.46 6.33
N ILE A 12 -1.06 5.07 7.31
CA ILE A 12 0.35 5.45 7.35
C ILE A 12 1.06 4.97 6.08
N VAL A 13 0.93 3.69 5.75
CA VAL A 13 1.57 3.09 4.57
C VAL A 13 1.03 3.67 3.26
N ARG A 14 -0.27 4.03 3.19
CA ARG A 14 -0.83 4.71 2.01
C ARG A 14 -0.29 6.12 1.80
N LYS A 15 0.03 6.82 2.90
CA LYS A 15 0.63 8.15 2.86
C LYS A 15 2.12 8.11 2.53
N GLU A 16 2.80 7.01 2.83
CA GLU A 16 4.13 6.75 2.28
C GLU A 16 4.03 6.74 0.76
N LEU A 17 4.71 7.69 0.11
CA LEU A 17 4.93 7.69 -1.34
C LEU A 17 3.63 7.46 -2.12
N ALA A 18 2.63 8.32 -1.85
CA ALA A 18 1.28 8.23 -2.39
C ALA A 18 1.26 8.01 -3.92
N SER A 19 2.22 8.61 -4.63
CA SER A 19 2.36 8.54 -6.09
C SER A 19 3.03 7.27 -6.62
N ASN A 20 3.79 6.54 -5.80
CA ASN A 20 4.48 5.32 -6.24
C ASN A 20 4.23 4.16 -5.27
N PRO A 21 3.19 3.34 -5.53
CA PRO A 21 2.87 2.20 -4.68
C PRO A 21 4.03 1.20 -4.55
N GLY A 22 4.89 1.09 -5.55
CA GLY A 22 6.01 0.14 -5.57
C GLY A 22 7.12 0.46 -4.56
N GLU A 23 7.21 1.70 -4.09
CA GLU A 23 8.21 2.11 -3.08
C GLU A 23 7.66 2.03 -1.65
N ARG A 24 6.37 1.69 -1.47
CA ARG A 24 5.77 1.55 -0.14
C ARG A 24 6.31 0.30 0.55
N SER A 25 6.42 0.37 1.87
CA SER A 25 6.85 -0.77 2.69
C SER A 25 5.93 -2.00 2.53
N ARG A 26 4.63 -1.78 2.30
CA ARG A 26 3.61 -2.82 2.11
C ARG A 26 2.50 -2.37 1.15
N LEU A 27 1.87 -3.33 0.48
CA LEU A 27 0.70 -3.12 -0.37
C LEU A 27 -0.50 -3.90 0.17
N TRP A 28 -1.66 -3.23 0.25
CA TRP A 28 -2.91 -3.82 0.73
C TRP A 28 -4.01 -3.83 -0.34
N SER A 29 -3.91 -2.93 -1.31
CA SER A 29 -4.84 -2.81 -2.44
C SER A 29 -4.42 -3.80 -3.52
N TYR A 30 -5.33 -4.68 -3.91
CA TYR A 30 -5.11 -5.60 -5.02
C TYR A 30 -4.72 -4.87 -6.31
N ASN A 31 -5.30 -3.69 -6.55
CA ASN A 31 -4.97 -2.88 -7.70
C ASN A 31 -3.51 -2.39 -7.64
N ASP A 32 -3.09 -1.88 -6.48
CA ASP A 32 -1.71 -1.41 -6.29
C ASP A 32 -0.71 -2.57 -6.46
N VAL A 33 -1.05 -3.78 -6.00
CA VAL A 33 -0.25 -4.99 -6.22
C VAL A 33 -0.15 -5.31 -7.71
N LEU A 34 -1.29 -5.32 -8.42
CA LEU A 34 -1.30 -5.58 -9.85
C LEU A 34 -0.51 -4.53 -10.65
N ASP A 35 -0.66 -3.26 -10.31
CA ASP A 35 0.02 -2.16 -11.00
C ASP A 35 1.54 -2.26 -10.82
N VAL A 36 2.01 -2.59 -9.62
CA VAL A 36 3.44 -2.82 -9.34
C VAL A 36 3.97 -4.05 -10.05
N LEU A 37 3.20 -5.14 -10.11
CA LEU A 37 3.60 -6.36 -10.82
C LEU A 37 3.63 -6.17 -12.34
N LYS A 38 2.69 -5.41 -12.89
CA LYS A 38 2.63 -5.11 -14.33
C LYS A 38 3.67 -4.08 -14.77
N GLY A 39 3.98 -3.10 -13.93
CA GLY A 39 4.96 -2.06 -14.25
C GLY A 39 6.43 -2.52 -14.17
N ASN A 40 6.68 -3.69 -13.55
CA ASN A 40 8.01 -4.31 -13.47
C ASN A 40 8.19 -5.51 -14.43
N LEU A 41 7.21 -5.78 -15.30
CA LEU A 41 7.27 -6.79 -16.37
C LEU A 41 7.62 -6.14 -17.70
#